data_AF-X1JY62-F1
#
_entry.id   AF-X1JY62-F1
#
_cell.length_a   1.000
_cell.length_b   1.000
_cell.length_c   1.000
_cell.angle_alpha   90.00
_cell.angle_beta   90.00
_cell.angle_gamma   90.00
#
_symmetry.space_group_name_H-M   'P 1'
#
loop_
_entity.id
_entity.type
_entity.pdbx_description
1 polymer ?
#
loop_
_entity_poly.entity_id
_entity_poly.type
_entity_poly.pdbx_seq_one_letter_code
_entity_poly.pdbx_strand_id
1 'polypeptide(L)' 'LRQANSLGTNYAIIIGETEVRTQSAILRDMMNNEQKIVPLSEIAAALN' A
#
# COMPACT_ATOMS: atom_id res chain seq x y z
N LEU A 1 -0.53 8.71 7.55
CA LEU A 1 -1.98 8.55 7.29
C LEU A 1 -2.72 9.87 7.04
N ARG A 2 -2.59 10.92 7.88
CA ARG A 2 -3.28 12.22 7.62
C ARG A 2 -2.94 12.87 6.28
N GLN A 3 -1.70 12.77 5.80
CA GLN A 3 -1.31 13.32 4.49
C GLN A 3 -1.93 12.55 3.31
N ALA A 4 -1.95 11.21 3.35
CA ALA A 4 -2.57 10.39 2.30
C ALA A 4 -4.09 10.63 2.20
N ASN A 5 -4.77 10.78 3.34
CA ASN A 5 -6.18 11.19 3.38
C ASN A 5 -6.42 12.58 2.78
N SER A 6 -5.46 13.50 2.95
CA SER A 6 -5.56 14.86 2.40
C SER A 6 -5.26 14.91 0.90
N LEU A 7 -4.63 13.88 0.33
CA LEU A 7 -4.26 13.79 -1.08
C LEU A 7 -5.38 13.20 -1.96
N GLY A 8 -6.48 12.70 -1.37
CA GLY A 8 -7.58 12.12 -2.14
C GLY A 8 -7.17 10.88 -2.95
N THR A 9 -6.13 10.17 -2.50
CA THR A 9 -5.60 9.01 -3.21
C THR A 9 -6.48 7.78 -2.93
N ASN A 10 -7.01 7.15 -3.98
CA ASN A 10 -7.85 5.95 -3.86
C ASN A 10 -7.15 4.79 -3.15
N TYR A 11 -5.81 4.74 -3.24
CA TYR A 11 -4.97 3.70 -2.66
C TYR A 11 -3.81 4.31 -1.87
N ALA A 12 -3.56 3.78 -0.69
CA ALA A 12 -2.41 4.12 0.14
C ALA A 12 -1.54 2.87 0.33
N ILE A 13 -0.28 2.92 -0.07
CA ILE A 13 0.69 1.86 0.22
C ILE A 13 1.35 2.19 1.56
N ILE A 14 1.25 1.30 2.52
CA ILE A 14 1.92 1.39 3.82
C ILE A 14 3.12 0.44 3.77
N ILE A 15 4.31 1.02 3.91
CA ILE A 15 5.58 0.28 3.94
C ILE A 15 6.26 0.60 5.26
N GLY A 16 6.29 -0.38 6.16
CA GLY A 16 7.03 -0.35 7.42
C GLY A 16 8.29 -1.21 7.37
N GLU A 17 9.02 -1.27 8.48
CA GLU A 17 10.22 -2.10 8.60
C GLU A 17 9.90 -3.60 8.48
N THR A 18 8.76 -4.04 9.01
CA THR A 18 8.28 -5.43 8.90
C THR A 18 7.97 -5.78 7.44
N GLU A 19 7.23 -4.92 6.74
CA GLU A 19 6.92 -5.01 5.31
C GLU A 19 8.18 -5.11 4.44
N VAL A 20 9.21 -4.30 4.72
CA VAL A 20 10.49 -4.39 4.01
C VAL A 20 11.16 -5.74 4.25
N ARG A 21 11.12 -6.25 5.49
CA ARG A 21 11.72 -7.54 5.86
C ARG A 21 10.97 -8.72 5.24
N THR A 22 9.65 -8.64 5.10
CA THR A 22 8.81 -9.68 4.50
C THR A 22 8.63 -9.48 2.99
N GLN A 23 9.27 -8.46 2.40
CA GLN A 23 9.11 -8.07 0.99
C GLN A 23 7.63 -7.94 0.58
N SER A 24 6.80 -7.44 1.50
CA SER A 24 5.37 -7.23 1.32
C SER A 24 5.04 -5.77 1.61
N ALA A 25 3.96 -5.24 1.09
CA ALA A 25 3.45 -3.93 1.45
C ALA A 25 1.95 -4.02 1.70
N ILE A 26 1.44 -3.18 2.59
CA ILE A 26 -0.01 -3.13 2.83
C ILE A 26 -0.59 -2.09 1.88
N LEU A 27 -1.36 -2.55 0.90
CA LEU A 27 -2.21 -1.69 0.10
C LEU A 27 -3.52 -1.47 0.86
N ARG A 28 -3.75 -0.24 1.29
CA ARG A 28 -4.98 0.20 1.88
C ARG A 28 -5.82 0.92 0.84
N ASP A 29 -6.96 0.33 0.51
CA ASP A 29 -8.01 0.95 -0.29
C ASP A 29 -8.80 1.88 0.62
N MET A 30 -8.81 3.18 0.29
CA MET A 30 -9.51 4.19 1.08
C MET A 30 -10.98 4.34 0.65
N MET A 31 -11.35 3.81 -0.53
CA MET A 31 -12.71 3.84 -1.08
C MET A 31 -13.56 2.71 -0.50
N ASN A 32 -13.00 1.51 -0.40
CA ASN A 32 -13.65 0.34 0.20
C ASN A 32 -13.29 0.13 1.67
N ASN A 33 -12.35 0.93 2.18
CA ASN A 33 -11.79 0.80 3.52
C ASN A 33 -11.17 -0.59 3.79
N GLU A 34 -10.80 -1.29 2.71
CA GLU A 34 -10.14 -2.60 2.71
C GLU A 34 -8.62 -2.46 2.86
N GLN A 35 -8.00 -3.47 3.46
CA GLN A 35 -6.55 -3.57 3.59
C GLN A 35 -6.12 -4.92 3.06
N LYS A 36 -5.23 -4.91 2.07
CA LYS A 36 -4.64 -6.13 1.51
C LYS A 36 -3.13 -6.05 1.59
N ILE A 37 -2.52 -7.16 1.94
CA ILE A 37 -1.07 -7.32 1.88
C ILE A 37 -0.75 -7.78 0.47
N VAL A 38 0.00 -6.98 -0.27
CA VAL A 38 0.48 -7.30 -1.60
C VAL A 38 2.01 -7.45 -1.56
N PRO A 39 2.57 -8.48 -2.22
CA PRO A 39 4.01 -8.62 -2.35
C PRO A 39 4.61 -7.41 -3.07
N LEU A 40 5.81 -6.96 -2.66
CA LEU A 40 6.51 -5.88 -3.37
C LEU A 40 6.79 -6.24 -4.83
N SER A 41 6.95 -7.54 -5.12
CA SER A 41 7.12 -8.07 -6.47
C SER A 41 5.91 -7.81 -7.37
N GLU A 42 4.69 -7.88 -6.84
CA GLU A 42 3.47 -7.53 -7.60
C GLU A 42 3.35 -6.02 -7.81
N ILE A 43 3.76 -5.21 -6.83
CA ILE A 43 3.74 -3.74 -6.96
C ILE A 43 4.72 -3.28 -8.04
N ALA A 44 5.92 -3.87 -8.09
CA ALA A 44 6.89 -3.59 -9.14
C ALA A 44 6.39 -4.04 -10.53
N ALA A 45 5.63 -5.12 -10.60
CA ALA A 45 5.01 -5.58 -11.85
C ALA A 45 3.87 -4.67 -12.32
N ALA A 46 3.11 -4.07 -11.40
CA ALA A 46 2.00 -3.17 -11.71
C ALA A 46 2.44 -1.76 -12.15
N LEU A 47 3.70 -1.38 -11.92
CA LEU A 47 4.27 -0.07 -12.28
C LEU A 47 5.05 -0.07 -13.61
N ASN A 48 5.03 -1.19 -14.35
CA ASN A 48 5.74 -1.36 -15.62
C ASN A 48 4.82 -1.15 -16.83
#